data_AF-A0A7S1QKN5-F1
#
_entry.id   AF-A0A7S1QKN5-F1
#
_cell.length_a   1.000
_cell.length_b   1.000
_cell.length_c   1.000
_cell.angle_alpha   90.00
_cell.angle_beta   90.00
_cell.angle_gamma   90.00
#
_symmetry.space_group_name_H-M   'P 1'
#
loop_
_entity.id
_entity.type
_entity.pdbx_description
1 polymer ?
#
loop_
_entity_poly.entity_id
_entity_poly.type
_entity_poly.pdbx_seq_one_letter_code
_entity_poly.pdbx_strand_id
1 'polypeptide(L)'
;AELRGDAGAEMEGADEEVRRGLVEASISHNVKQLKRAETELLYEVFVVYLRILRQRHVHGRELLAAVLTGLARWGQHVNLELLLEILAELRHTVEDALGRGDELVSLQGLHCALSLLGGPAQALVADAGWLAEAMAR
;
A
#
# COMPACT_ATOMS: atom_id res chain seq x y z
N ALA A 1 -36.76 52.81 -23.09
CA ALA A 1 -37.06 51.88 -22.00
C ALA A 1 -36.33 50.59 -22.29
N GLU A 2 -35.07 50.44 -21.90
CA GLU A 2 -34.25 49.26 -22.25
C GLU A 2 -32.94 49.32 -21.45
N LEU A 3 -32.98 48.98 -20.15
CA LEU A 3 -31.75 48.78 -19.34
C LEU A 3 -31.95 47.70 -18.25
N ARG A 4 -32.96 46.83 -18.38
CA ARG A 4 -33.33 45.90 -17.30
C ARG A 4 -33.04 44.42 -17.57
N GLY A 5 -32.29 44.11 -18.64
CA GLY A 5 -32.05 42.72 -19.08
C GLY A 5 -30.69 42.11 -18.69
N ASP A 6 -29.70 42.91 -18.31
CA ASP A 6 -28.30 42.45 -18.20
C ASP A 6 -27.93 41.95 -16.80
N ALA A 7 -28.38 42.68 -15.76
CA ALA A 7 -28.06 42.37 -14.36
C ALA A 7 -28.65 41.04 -13.85
N GLY A 8 -29.72 40.53 -14.46
CA GLY A 8 -30.32 39.23 -14.09
C GLY A 8 -29.51 38.04 -14.61
N ALA A 9 -28.96 38.16 -15.82
CA ALA A 9 -28.17 37.10 -16.45
C ALA A 9 -26.76 37.01 -15.85
N GLU A 10 -26.15 38.15 -15.50
CA GLU A 10 -24.86 38.17 -14.78
C GLU A 10 -24.98 37.58 -13.36
N MET A 11 -26.10 37.80 -12.68
CA MET A 11 -26.34 37.28 -11.32
C MET A 11 -26.65 35.78 -11.31
N GLU A 12 -27.39 35.25 -12.29
CA GLU A 12 -27.57 33.80 -12.48
C GLU A 12 -26.27 33.10 -12.90
N GLY A 13 -25.44 33.74 -13.74
CA GLY A 13 -24.13 33.23 -14.11
C GLY A 13 -23.15 33.20 -12.93
N ALA A 14 -23.19 34.22 -12.07
CA ALA A 14 -22.38 34.28 -10.84
C ALA A 14 -22.77 33.18 -9.84
N ASP A 15 -24.07 32.90 -9.67
CA ASP A 15 -24.54 31.82 -8.79
C ASP A 15 -24.12 30.43 -9.30
N GLU A 16 -24.19 30.20 -10.62
CA GLU A 16 -23.76 28.92 -11.19
C GLU A 16 -22.24 28.73 -11.12
N GLU A 17 -21.45 29.81 -11.27
CA GLU A 17 -19.99 29.76 -11.09
C GLU A 17 -19.60 29.48 -9.64
N VAL A 18 -20.28 30.10 -8.66
CA VAL A 18 -20.09 29.81 -7.24
C VAL A 18 -20.47 28.37 -6.91
N ARG A 19 -21.60 27.89 -7.45
CA ARG A 19 -22.06 26.51 -7.25
C ARG A 19 -21.09 25.49 -7.82
N ARG A 20 -20.55 25.73 -9.03
CA ARG A 20 -19.49 24.91 -9.64
C ARG A 20 -18.24 24.90 -8.77
N GLY A 21 -17.78 26.08 -8.31
CA GLY A 21 -16.61 26.20 -7.43
C GLY A 21 -16.78 25.43 -6.11
N LEU A 22 -17.97 25.47 -5.51
CA LEU A 22 -18.27 24.69 -4.30
C LEU A 22 -18.22 23.18 -4.54
N VAL A 23 -18.77 22.71 -5.66
CA VAL A 23 -18.75 21.28 -6.02
C VAL A 23 -17.32 20.81 -6.24
N GLU A 24 -16.52 21.53 -7.04
CA GLU A 24 -15.12 21.20 -7.30
C GLU A 24 -14.29 21.21 -6.00
N ALA A 25 -14.48 22.23 -5.15
CA ALA A 25 -13.84 22.30 -3.85
C ALA A 25 -14.22 21.10 -2.97
N SER A 26 -15.50 20.73 -2.90
CA SER A 26 -15.98 19.60 -2.10
C SER A 26 -15.38 18.27 -2.57
N ILE A 27 -15.32 18.04 -3.90
CA ILE A 27 -14.72 16.85 -4.49
C ILE A 27 -13.23 16.80 -4.14
N SER A 28 -12.51 17.91 -4.33
CA SER A 28 -11.08 17.96 -4.04
C SER A 28 -10.77 17.72 -2.55
N HIS A 29 -11.63 18.23 -1.65
CA HIS A 29 -11.50 18.04 -0.21
C HIS A 29 -11.73 16.57 0.17
N ASN A 30 -12.79 15.96 -0.35
CA ASN A 30 -13.13 14.56 -0.10
C ASN A 30 -12.03 13.61 -0.60
N VAL A 31 -11.45 13.87 -1.77
CA VAL A 31 -10.33 13.08 -2.30
C VAL A 31 -9.09 13.20 -1.40
N LYS A 32 -8.77 14.40 -0.92
CA LYS A 32 -7.64 14.60 0.00
C LYS A 32 -7.86 13.88 1.34
N GLN A 33 -9.08 13.96 1.88
CA GLN A 33 -9.43 13.24 3.11
C GLN A 33 -9.32 11.74 2.94
N LEU A 34 -9.83 11.19 1.84
CA LEU A 34 -9.77 9.75 1.55
C LEU A 34 -8.32 9.27 1.45
N LYS A 35 -7.46 9.98 0.70
CA LYS A 35 -6.03 9.64 0.57
C LYS A 35 -5.28 9.68 1.90
N ARG A 36 -5.65 10.63 2.77
CA ARG A 36 -5.08 10.72 4.11
C ARG A 36 -5.48 9.52 4.95
N ALA A 37 -6.78 9.21 4.99
CA ALA A 37 -7.30 8.06 5.72
C ALA A 37 -6.72 6.73 5.20
N GLU A 38 -6.56 6.59 3.89
CA GLU A 38 -5.93 5.42 3.26
C GLU A 38 -4.47 5.26 3.71
N THR A 39 -3.69 6.34 3.71
CA THR A 39 -2.30 6.32 4.18
C THR A 39 -2.20 5.93 5.66
N GLU A 40 -3.05 6.54 6.50
CA GLU A 40 -3.09 6.24 7.94
C GLU A 40 -3.47 4.78 8.20
N LEU A 41 -4.48 4.26 7.49
CA LEU A 41 -4.91 2.87 7.61
C LEU A 41 -3.84 1.89 7.13
N LEU A 42 -3.21 2.15 5.98
CA LEU A 42 -2.12 1.32 5.48
C LEU A 42 -1.00 1.27 6.51
N TYR A 43 -0.55 2.41 7.03
CA TYR A 43 0.51 2.45 8.04
C TYR A 43 0.21 1.52 9.23
N GLU A 44 -0.96 1.64 9.84
CA GLU A 44 -1.37 0.80 10.97
C GLU A 44 -1.40 -0.69 10.60
N VAL A 45 -1.95 -1.05 9.44
CA VAL A 45 -2.01 -2.44 8.97
C VAL A 45 -0.60 -3.00 8.73
N PHE A 46 0.30 -2.23 8.14
CA PHE A 46 1.68 -2.67 7.88
C PHE A 46 2.49 -2.84 9.17
N VAL A 47 2.26 -1.99 10.18
CA VAL A 47 2.86 -2.18 11.52
C VAL A 47 2.41 -3.50 12.12
N VAL A 48 1.13 -3.86 12.01
CA VAL A 48 0.61 -5.15 12.47
C VAL A 48 1.25 -6.32 11.69
N TYR A 49 1.32 -6.23 10.36
CA TYR A 49 1.96 -7.25 9.53
C TYR A 49 3.43 -7.47 9.90
N LEU A 50 4.22 -6.40 10.05
CA LEU A 50 5.62 -6.49 10.47
C LEU A 50 5.77 -7.11 11.86
N ARG A 51 4.88 -6.76 12.79
CA ARG A 51 4.88 -7.37 14.13
C ARG A 51 4.66 -8.88 14.06
N ILE A 52 3.72 -9.32 13.23
CA ILE A 52 3.46 -10.74 13.00
C ILE A 52 4.68 -11.43 12.39
N LEU A 53 5.34 -10.84 11.38
CA LEU A 53 6.55 -11.41 10.78
C LEU A 53 7.72 -11.50 11.78
N ARG A 54 7.91 -10.46 12.61
CA ARG A 54 8.93 -10.45 13.68
C ARG A 54 8.66 -11.52 14.74
N GLN A 55 7.39 -11.86 14.96
CA GLN A 55 6.93 -12.88 15.91
C GLN A 55 6.55 -14.21 15.22
N ARG A 56 7.06 -14.47 14.01
CA ARG A 56 6.74 -15.65 13.18
C ARG A 56 6.88 -17.03 13.85
N HIS A 57 7.64 -17.15 14.92
CA HIS A 57 7.76 -18.39 15.70
C HIS A 57 6.54 -18.65 16.60
N VAL A 58 5.73 -17.63 16.89
CA VAL A 58 4.52 -17.69 17.73
C VAL A 58 3.26 -17.94 16.90
N HIS A 59 3.30 -17.62 15.61
CA HIS A 59 2.12 -17.64 14.74
C HIS A 59 2.04 -18.90 13.88
N GLY A 60 0.81 -19.37 13.63
CA GLY A 60 0.56 -20.50 12.73
C GLY A 60 0.72 -20.13 11.25
N ARG A 61 1.01 -21.13 10.42
CA ARG A 61 1.26 -20.99 8.97
C ARG A 61 0.16 -20.25 8.20
N GLU A 62 -1.10 -20.46 8.54
CA GLU A 62 -2.24 -19.84 7.85
C GLU A 62 -2.27 -18.31 8.05
N LEU A 63 -1.95 -17.86 9.27
CA LEU A 63 -1.87 -16.42 9.57
C LEU A 63 -0.67 -15.80 8.86
N LEU A 64 0.48 -16.47 8.85
CA LEU A 64 1.66 -16.00 8.13
C LEU A 64 1.39 -15.88 6.63
N ALA A 65 0.78 -16.90 6.02
CA ALA A 65 0.39 -16.87 4.62
C ALA A 65 -0.60 -15.73 4.30
N ALA A 66 -1.59 -15.48 5.17
CA ALA A 66 -2.51 -14.37 5.02
C ALA A 66 -1.81 -13.01 5.07
N VAL A 67 -0.88 -12.82 6.01
CA VAL A 67 -0.05 -11.60 6.11
C VAL A 67 0.79 -11.41 4.86
N LEU A 68 1.48 -12.44 4.39
CA LEU A 68 2.30 -12.40 3.17
C LEU A 68 1.46 -12.06 1.93
N THR A 69 0.21 -12.55 1.86
CA THR A 69 -0.75 -12.18 0.81
C THR A 69 -1.10 -10.70 0.86
N GLY A 70 -1.39 -10.18 2.06
CA GLY A 70 -1.70 -8.78 2.28
C GLY A 70 -0.53 -7.87 1.89
N LEU A 71 0.68 -8.23 2.30
CA LEU A 71 1.92 -7.54 1.94
C LEU A 71 2.16 -7.54 0.43
N ALA A 72 2.01 -8.68 -0.24
CA ALA A 72 2.18 -8.76 -1.70
C ALA A 72 1.20 -7.85 -2.45
N ARG A 73 -0.04 -7.75 -1.96
CA ARG A 73 -1.09 -6.95 -2.60
C ARG A 73 -0.92 -5.44 -2.39
N TRP A 74 -0.53 -5.03 -1.19
CA TRP A 74 -0.59 -3.62 -0.80
C TRP A 74 0.78 -2.97 -0.57
N GLY A 75 1.86 -3.76 -0.51
CA GLY A 75 3.17 -3.27 -0.08
C GLY A 75 3.83 -2.31 -1.06
N GLN A 76 3.31 -2.17 -2.27
CA GLN A 76 3.77 -1.14 -3.20
C GLN A 76 3.31 0.28 -2.84
N HIS A 77 2.35 0.41 -1.93
CA HIS A 77 1.82 1.70 -1.50
C HIS A 77 2.55 2.30 -0.30
N VAL A 78 3.49 1.58 0.31
CA VAL A 78 4.27 2.09 1.44
C VAL A 78 5.46 2.92 0.97
N ASN A 79 6.01 3.71 1.90
CA ASN A 79 7.27 4.41 1.65
C ASN A 79 8.45 3.43 1.55
N LEU A 80 9.56 3.92 1.00
CA LEU A 80 10.71 3.08 0.69
C LEU A 80 11.42 2.50 1.91
N GLU A 81 11.46 3.25 3.01
CA GLU A 81 12.06 2.84 4.27
C GLU A 81 11.31 1.64 4.86
N LEU A 82 9.98 1.72 4.90
CA LEU A 82 9.12 0.63 5.36
C LEU A 82 9.20 -0.58 4.43
N LEU A 83 9.32 -0.36 3.12
CA LEU A 83 9.51 -1.43 2.14
C LEU A 83 10.80 -2.23 2.40
N LEU A 84 11.90 -1.55 2.73
CA LEU A 84 13.16 -2.20 3.09
C LEU A 84 13.04 -3.02 4.38
N GLU A 85 12.34 -2.50 5.39
CA GLU A 85 12.04 -3.26 6.61
C GLU A 85 11.21 -4.52 6.31
N ILE A 86 10.20 -4.42 5.45
CA ILE A 86 9.38 -5.56 5.02
C ILE A 86 10.24 -6.60 4.32
N LEU A 87 11.09 -6.20 3.37
CA LEU A 87 11.97 -7.13 2.64
C LEU A 87 12.94 -7.86 3.57
N ALA A 88 13.48 -7.16 4.59
CA ALA A 88 14.35 -7.77 5.59
C ALA A 88 13.62 -8.82 6.44
N GLU A 89 12.42 -8.51 6.95
CA GLU A 89 11.63 -9.48 7.73
C GLU A 89 11.14 -10.64 6.88
N LEU A 90 10.87 -10.39 5.61
CA LEU A 90 10.43 -11.41 4.67
C LEU A 90 11.54 -12.44 4.40
N ARG A 91 12.79 -12.00 4.25
CA ARG A 91 13.95 -12.90 4.14
C ARG A 91 14.01 -13.87 5.33
N HIS A 92 13.99 -13.34 6.56
CA HIS A 92 14.02 -14.17 7.76
C HIS A 92 12.83 -15.13 7.85
N THR A 93 11.65 -14.67 7.39
CA THR A 93 10.44 -15.50 7.37
C THR A 93 10.57 -16.67 6.40
N VAL A 94 11.12 -16.45 5.21
CA VAL A 94 11.35 -17.50 4.21
C VAL A 94 12.44 -18.46 4.66
N GLU A 95 13.56 -17.97 5.18
CA GLU A 95 14.66 -18.81 5.69
C GLU A 95 14.17 -19.77 6.79
N ASP A 96 13.38 -19.27 7.74
CA ASP A 96 12.80 -20.08 8.81
C ASP A 96 11.72 -21.04 8.32
N ALA A 97 10.94 -20.67 7.30
CA ALA A 97 9.92 -21.54 6.71
C ALA A 97 10.58 -22.71 5.95
N LEU A 98 11.60 -22.43 5.15
CA LEU A 98 12.40 -23.44 4.45
C LEU A 98 13.10 -24.39 5.43
N GLY A 99 13.65 -23.86 6.53
CA GLY A 99 14.27 -24.68 7.58
C GLY A 99 13.29 -25.64 8.27
N ARG A 100 11.99 -25.33 8.26
CA ARG A 100 10.92 -26.15 8.86
C ARG A 100 10.17 -27.03 7.86
N GLY A 101 10.47 -26.91 6.57
CA GLY A 101 9.71 -27.58 5.51
C GLY A 101 8.26 -27.08 5.42
N ASP A 102 8.03 -25.78 5.64
CA ASP A 102 6.71 -25.17 5.48
C ASP A 102 6.57 -24.58 4.07
N GLU A 103 6.07 -25.37 3.12
CA GLU A 103 6.00 -24.96 1.72
C GLU A 103 5.01 -23.82 1.51
N LEU A 104 3.93 -23.75 2.30
CA LEU A 104 2.92 -22.70 2.18
C LEU A 104 3.55 -21.34 2.47
N VAL A 105 4.21 -21.21 3.63
CA VAL A 105 4.83 -19.94 4.02
C VAL A 105 6.01 -19.62 3.13
N SER A 106 6.80 -20.63 2.73
CA SER A 106 7.97 -20.43 1.86
C SER A 106 7.56 -19.89 0.48
N LEU A 107 6.60 -20.54 -0.19
CA LEU A 107 6.13 -20.12 -1.53
C LEU A 107 5.42 -18.76 -1.48
N GLN A 108 4.57 -18.54 -0.47
CA GLN A 108 3.88 -17.26 -0.31
C GLN A 108 4.86 -16.12 0.00
N GLY A 109 5.91 -16.42 0.76
CA GLY A 109 6.98 -15.48 1.06
C GLY A 109 7.77 -15.10 -0.18
N LEU A 110 8.20 -16.09 -0.97
CA LEU A 110 8.87 -15.86 -2.25
C LEU A 110 8.01 -15.04 -3.23
N HIS A 111 6.72 -15.40 -3.37
CA HIS A 111 5.78 -14.64 -4.19
C HIS A 111 5.65 -13.19 -3.72
N CYS A 112 5.55 -12.97 -2.41
CA CYS A 112 5.50 -11.64 -1.84
C CYS A 112 6.78 -10.84 -2.11
N ALA A 113 7.96 -11.43 -1.95
CA ALA A 113 9.23 -10.79 -2.28
C ALA A 113 9.27 -10.31 -3.73
N LEU A 114 8.95 -11.20 -4.67
CA LEU A 114 8.96 -10.91 -6.10
C LEU A 114 7.94 -9.82 -6.45
N SER A 115 6.75 -9.89 -5.83
CA SER A 115 5.73 -8.85 -5.98
C SER A 115 6.24 -7.50 -5.53
N LEU A 116 6.94 -7.43 -4.39
CA LEU A 116 7.51 -6.20 -3.82
C LEU A 116 8.68 -5.65 -4.64
N LEU A 117 9.55 -6.51 -5.16
CA LEU A 117 10.64 -6.12 -6.05
C LEU A 117 10.17 -5.56 -7.40
N GLY A 118 8.97 -5.94 -7.84
CA GLY A 118 8.37 -5.47 -9.09
C GLY A 118 7.86 -4.03 -9.11
N GLY A 119 7.86 -3.29 -7.99
CA GLY A 119 7.33 -1.91 -7.91
C GLY A 119 8.39 -0.88 -7.50
N PRO A 120 8.13 0.07 -6.58
CA PRO A 120 9.10 1.03 -6.05
C PRO A 120 10.50 0.48 -5.72
N ALA A 121 10.63 -0.80 -5.36
CA ALA A 121 11.93 -1.42 -5.14
C ALA A 121 12.80 -1.57 -6.40
N GLN A 122 12.27 -1.39 -7.61
CA GLN A 122 13.10 -1.27 -8.83
C GLN A 122 14.06 -0.08 -8.78
N ALA A 123 13.70 0.96 -8.02
CA ALA A 123 14.56 2.12 -7.79
C ALA A 123 15.63 1.86 -6.70
N LEU A 124 15.60 0.70 -6.04
CA LEU A 124 16.53 0.30 -5.00
C LEU A 124 17.57 -0.69 -5.54
N VAL A 125 18.80 -0.55 -5.05
CA VAL A 125 19.74 -1.66 -5.01
C VAL A 125 19.38 -2.52 -3.80
N ALA A 126 18.32 -3.31 -3.91
CA ALA A 126 17.97 -4.29 -2.89
C ALA A 126 18.82 -5.56 -3.09
N ASP A 127 19.48 -6.03 -2.03
CA ASP A 127 20.15 -7.33 -2.06
C ASP A 127 19.09 -8.45 -2.12
N ALA A 128 18.85 -8.91 -3.34
CA ALA A 128 17.91 -9.98 -3.66
C ALA A 128 18.62 -11.33 -3.88
N GLY A 129 19.93 -11.45 -3.59
CA GLY A 129 20.69 -12.68 -3.83
C GLY A 129 20.11 -13.89 -3.08
N TRP A 130 19.59 -13.66 -1.87
CA TRP A 130 18.94 -14.67 -1.04
C TRP A 130 17.72 -15.33 -1.71
N LEU A 131 17.06 -14.67 -2.66
CA LEU A 131 15.91 -15.25 -3.38
C LEU A 131 16.34 -16.40 -4.29
N ALA A 132 17.45 -16.24 -4.99
CA ALA A 132 17.98 -17.30 -5.84
C ALA A 132 18.38 -18.53 -5.01
N GLU A 133 19.01 -18.30 -3.85
CA GLU A 133 19.35 -19.36 -2.90
C GLU A 133 18.10 -20.04 -2.34
N ALA A 134 17.08 -19.26 -1.97
CA ALA A 134 15.83 -19.78 -1.42
C ALA A 134 15.03 -20.61 -2.44
N MET A 135 15.05 -20.24 -3.72
CA MET A 135 14.39 -21.01 -4.80
C MET A 135 15.14 -22.29 -5.19
N ALA A 136 16.43 -22.39 -4.85
CA ALA A 136 17.26 -23.55 -5.17
C ALA A 136 17.20 -24.67 -4.10
N ARG A 137 16.56 -24.41 -2.96
CA ARG A 137 16.39 -25.35 -1.84
C ARG A 137 15.06 -26.07 -1.92
#